data_AF-A0A8J3II74-F1
#
_entry.id   AF-A0A8J3II74-F1
#
_cell.length_a   1.000
_cell.length_b   1.000
_cell.length_c   1.000
_cell.angle_alpha   90.00
_cell.angle_beta   90.00
_cell.angle_gamma   90.00
#
_symmetry.space_group_name_H-M   'P 1'
#
loop_
_entity.id
_entity.type
_entity.pdbx_description
1 polymer ?
#
loop_
_entity_poly.entity_id
_entity_poly.type
_entity_poly.pdbx_seq_one_letter_code
_entity_poly.pdbx_strand_id
1 'polypeptide(L)'
;MSTLIYAQLTGKREEAIPNTSTSTSPPGVQSYMDVLAALVPAEVLTVHTVVLSFTTMTEKNQAGELVTTITQPGTLKWVFVALLLLSISLYFVGHRSSWDRWDFMRMLIPPLAFVGWTMLQKATAFDAIAPDLGQASRDAIAVIGAVILAVIAAQLAYQADQKKPIPVQLPEAVHGD
;
A
#
# COMPACT_ATOMS: atom_id res chain seq x y z
N MET A 1 -1.40 -4.03 7.96
CA MET A 1 -0.35 -4.86 7.33
C MET A 1 0.70 -3.92 6.76
N SER A 2 1.87 -4.40 6.35
CA SER A 2 3.02 -3.54 6.04
C SER A 2 3.27 -3.47 4.54
N THR A 3 3.58 -2.28 4.00
CA THR A 3 3.96 -2.09 2.58
C THR A 3 5.22 -2.87 2.25
N LEU A 4 6.16 -2.94 3.20
CA LEU A 4 7.37 -3.76 3.10
C LEU A 4 7.03 -5.24 3.04
N ILE A 5 6.11 -5.71 3.90
CA ILE A 5 5.67 -7.10 3.88
C ILE A 5 5.04 -7.43 2.52
N TYR A 6 4.17 -6.57 1.97
CA TYR A 6 3.58 -6.78 0.66
C TYR A 6 4.63 -6.95 -0.45
N ALA A 7 5.64 -6.08 -0.48
CA ALA A 7 6.73 -6.14 -1.46
C ALA A 7 7.58 -7.42 -1.28
N GLN A 8 7.88 -7.81 -0.05
CA GLN A 8 8.61 -9.05 0.25
C GLN A 8 7.83 -10.31 -0.14
N LEU A 9 6.52 -10.33 0.10
CA LEU A 9 5.65 -11.44 -0.28
C LEU A 9 5.54 -11.58 -1.79
N THR A 10 5.47 -10.45 -2.50
CA THR A 10 5.52 -10.42 -3.98
C THR A 10 6.83 -11.03 -4.49
N GLY A 11 7.98 -10.60 -3.97
CA GLY A 11 9.28 -11.15 -4.38
C GLY A 11 9.38 -12.67 -4.16
N LYS A 12 8.93 -13.15 -3.00
CA LYS A 12 8.90 -14.60 -2.71
C LYS A 12 8.03 -15.40 -3.68
N ARG A 13 6.92 -14.82 -4.16
CA ARG A 13 6.05 -15.47 -5.15
C ARG A 13 6.70 -15.56 -6.52
N GLU A 14 7.39 -14.51 -6.93
CA GLU A 14 8.11 -14.51 -8.21
C GLU A 14 9.28 -15.51 -8.23
N GLU A 15 9.87 -15.79 -7.07
CA GLU A 15 10.94 -16.78 -6.91
C GLU A 15 10.42 -18.22 -6.73
N ALA A 16 9.13 -18.40 -6.42
CA ALA A 16 8.54 -19.71 -6.15
C ALA A 16 8.30 -20.52 -7.44
N ILE A 17 8.28 -21.85 -7.31
CA ILE A 17 7.86 -22.74 -8.39
C ILE A 17 6.37 -22.46 -8.70
N PRO A 18 5.97 -22.29 -9.97
CA PRO A 18 4.60 -21.92 -10.31
C PRO A 18 3.58 -22.88 -9.70
N ASN A 19 2.49 -22.34 -9.16
CA ASN A 19 1.42 -23.06 -8.45
C ASN A 19 1.81 -23.70 -7.10
N THR A 20 2.98 -23.41 -6.53
CA THR A 20 3.37 -23.90 -5.20
C THR A 20 3.16 -22.86 -4.08
N SER A 21 2.96 -21.59 -4.43
CA SER A 21 2.74 -20.47 -3.50
C SER A 21 1.38 -20.47 -2.79
N THR A 22 0.44 -21.34 -3.19
CA THR A 22 -0.87 -21.53 -2.52
C THR A 22 -0.95 -22.81 -1.69
N SER A 23 0.15 -23.56 -1.58
CA SER A 23 0.25 -24.77 -0.75
C SER A 23 0.13 -24.42 0.74
N THR A 24 -0.43 -25.31 1.57
CA THR A 24 -0.33 -25.20 3.03
C THR A 24 1.09 -25.47 3.56
N SER A 25 1.99 -25.94 2.69
CA SER A 25 3.41 -26.14 2.98
C SER A 25 4.19 -24.87 2.62
N PRO A 26 5.23 -24.49 3.40
CA PRO A 26 6.12 -23.38 3.04
C PRO A 26 6.66 -23.55 1.61
N PRO A 27 6.66 -22.49 0.78
CA PRO A 27 6.54 -21.06 1.13
C PRO A 27 5.13 -20.50 0.89
N GLY A 28 4.07 -21.30 1.06
CA GLY A 28 2.72 -20.85 0.72
C GLY A 28 2.20 -19.72 1.60
N VAL A 29 1.89 -18.58 0.98
CA VAL A 29 1.26 -17.42 1.62
C VAL A 29 -0.10 -17.28 0.97
N GLN A 30 -1.17 -17.44 1.74
CA GLN A 30 -2.53 -17.35 1.20
C GLN A 30 -2.73 -15.98 0.52
N SER A 31 -3.18 -15.98 -0.74
CA SER A 31 -3.33 -14.76 -1.57
C SER A 31 -4.20 -13.67 -0.93
N TYR A 32 -5.07 -14.04 0.03
CA TYR A 32 -5.84 -13.09 0.82
C TYR A 32 -4.96 -12.15 1.66
N MET A 33 -3.86 -12.66 2.22
CA MET A 33 -2.92 -11.86 3.00
C MET A 33 -2.19 -10.85 2.12
N ASP A 34 -1.88 -11.18 0.86
CA ASP A 34 -1.24 -10.23 -0.05
C ASP A 34 -2.17 -9.08 -0.41
N VAL A 35 -3.45 -9.35 -0.63
CA VAL A 35 -4.46 -8.30 -0.89
C VAL A 35 -4.61 -7.38 0.31
N LEU A 36 -4.71 -7.94 1.53
CA LEU A 36 -4.76 -7.13 2.74
C LEU A 36 -3.48 -6.33 2.98
N ALA A 37 -2.32 -6.90 2.64
CA ALA A 37 -1.03 -6.21 2.79
C ALA A 37 -0.89 -5.06 1.80
N ALA A 38 -1.42 -5.21 0.59
CA ALA A 38 -1.45 -4.16 -0.41
C ALA A 38 -2.40 -3.00 -0.05
N LEU A 39 -3.56 -3.31 0.56
CA LEU A 39 -4.63 -2.35 0.82
C LEU A 39 -4.50 -1.58 2.14
N VAL A 40 -3.62 -2.02 3.04
CA VAL A 40 -3.44 -1.35 4.34
C VAL A 40 -1.97 -0.95 4.47
N PRO A 41 -1.56 0.24 3.99
CA PRO A 41 -0.20 0.74 4.16
C PRO A 41 0.01 1.26 5.59
N ALA A 42 0.12 0.35 6.57
CA ALA A 42 0.05 0.71 7.99
C ALA A 42 1.18 1.65 8.43
N GLU A 43 2.38 1.54 7.87
CA GLU A 43 3.50 2.42 8.20
C GLU A 43 3.18 3.86 7.81
N VAL A 44 2.66 4.05 6.60
CA VAL A 44 2.31 5.38 6.07
C VAL A 44 1.14 5.98 6.85
N LEU A 45 0.13 5.17 7.18
CA LEU A 45 -0.98 5.58 8.05
C LEU A 45 -0.51 5.94 9.45
N THR A 46 0.50 5.27 9.99
CA THR A 46 1.04 5.57 11.32
C THR A 46 1.79 6.90 11.32
N VAL A 47 2.61 7.16 10.31
CA VAL A 47 3.27 8.47 10.18
C VAL A 47 2.22 9.57 9.98
N HIS A 48 1.19 9.31 9.18
CA HIS A 48 0.07 10.23 8.98
C HIS A 48 -0.66 10.59 10.28
N THR A 49 -1.01 9.61 11.12
CA THR A 49 -1.68 9.89 12.41
C THR A 49 -0.80 10.68 13.37
N VAL A 50 0.51 10.39 13.40
CA VAL A 50 1.47 11.19 14.18
C VAL A 50 1.50 12.63 13.69
N VAL A 51 1.51 12.88 12.37
CA VAL A 51 1.47 14.25 11.84
C VAL A 51 0.19 14.98 12.23
N LEU A 52 -0.96 14.30 12.18
CA LEU A 52 -2.22 14.90 12.59
C LEU A 52 -2.22 15.37 14.05
N SER A 53 -1.48 14.67 14.94
CA SER A 53 -1.42 15.03 16.36
C SER A 53 -0.87 16.44 16.65
N PHE A 54 -0.09 17.01 15.72
CA PHE A 54 0.46 18.37 15.86
C PHE A 54 0.07 19.34 14.72
N THR A 55 -0.73 18.89 13.75
CA THR A 55 -1.24 19.72 12.65
C THR A 55 -2.77 19.91 12.70
N THR A 56 -3.42 19.30 13.68
CA THR A 56 -4.85 19.46 13.95
C THR A 56 -5.07 19.81 15.41
N MET A 57 -6.20 20.44 15.69
CA MET A 57 -6.63 20.80 17.03
C MET A 57 -8.11 20.49 17.19
N THR A 58 -8.48 19.84 18.29
CA THR A 58 -9.87 19.51 18.60
C THR A 58 -10.34 20.40 19.75
N GLU A 59 -11.34 21.23 19.47
CA GLU A 59 -11.93 22.16 20.43
C GLU A 59 -13.44 21.94 20.53
N LYS A 60 -14.06 22.37 21.64
CA LYS A 60 -15.52 22.41 21.73
C LYS A 60 -16.03 23.68 21.04
N ASN A 61 -16.97 23.53 20.11
CA ASN A 61 -17.68 24.67 19.52
C ASN A 61 -18.65 25.31 20.53
N GLN A 62 -19.32 26.39 20.12
CA GLN A 62 -20.30 27.10 20.96
C GLN A 62 -21.51 26.22 21.39
N ALA A 63 -21.79 25.14 20.65
CA ALA A 63 -22.82 24.15 20.98
C ALA A 63 -22.31 23.03 21.90
N GLY A 64 -21.02 23.05 22.28
CA GLY A 64 -20.38 22.03 23.12
C GLY A 64 -19.90 20.78 22.38
N GLU A 65 -20.01 20.75 21.05
CA GLU A 65 -19.58 19.63 20.21
C GLU A 65 -18.08 19.71 19.91
N LEU A 66 -17.40 18.56 19.86
CA LEU A 66 -15.98 18.50 19.49
C LEU A 66 -15.81 18.71 17.98
N VAL A 67 -15.09 19.75 17.60
CA VAL A 67 -14.74 20.08 16.22
C VAL A 67 -13.23 20.01 16.07
N THR A 68 -12.77 19.15 15.16
CA THR A 68 -11.36 19.06 14.79
C THR A 68 -11.07 19.99 13.61
N THR A 69 -10.15 20.92 13.81
CA THR A 69 -9.74 21.92 12.82
C THR A 69 -8.28 21.69 12.41
N ILE A 70 -8.00 21.81 11.12
CA ILE A 70 -6.62 21.75 10.60
C ILE A 70 -5.96 23.11 10.87
N THR A 71 -4.89 23.12 11.66
CA THR A 71 -4.19 24.37 12.04
C THR A 71 -3.10 24.75 11.04
N GLN A 72 -2.54 23.77 10.31
CA GLN A 72 -1.44 23.97 9.36
C GLN A 72 -1.72 23.31 8.00
N PRO A 73 -2.65 23.84 7.19
CA PRO A 73 -3.03 23.22 5.92
C PRO A 73 -1.86 23.18 4.91
N GLY A 74 -0.99 24.19 4.89
CA GLY A 74 0.17 24.23 4.01
C GLY A 74 1.17 23.10 4.29
N THR A 75 1.52 22.89 5.56
CA THR A 75 2.37 21.76 6.00
C THR A 75 1.73 20.43 5.61
N LEU A 76 0.42 20.30 5.83
CA LEU A 76 -0.29 19.06 5.61
C LEU A 76 -0.35 18.65 4.12
N LYS A 77 -0.44 19.63 3.19
CA LYS A 77 -0.31 19.37 1.74
C LYS A 77 1.03 18.75 1.40
N TRP A 78 2.13 19.33 1.90
CA TRP A 78 3.48 18.81 1.64
C TRP A 78 3.68 17.43 2.25
N VAL A 79 3.21 17.22 3.49
CA VAL A 79 3.24 15.92 4.14
C VAL A 79 2.47 14.88 3.35
N PHE A 80 1.29 15.20 2.81
CA PHE A 80 0.52 14.27 2.00
C PHE A 80 1.33 13.76 0.81
N VAL A 81 1.98 14.67 0.07
CA VAL A 81 2.85 14.30 -1.06
C VAL A 81 4.05 13.48 -0.59
N ALA A 82 4.70 13.87 0.52
CA ALA A 82 5.82 13.14 1.09
C ALA A 82 5.43 11.72 1.52
N LEU A 83 4.23 11.51 2.05
CA LEU A 83 3.72 10.20 2.45
C LEU A 83 3.42 9.30 1.24
N LEU A 84 2.92 9.88 0.13
CA LEU A 84 2.78 9.13 -1.12
C LEU A 84 4.15 8.66 -1.65
N LEU A 85 5.14 9.56 -1.66
CA LEU A 85 6.51 9.22 -2.07
C LEU A 85 7.15 8.20 -1.12
N LEU A 86 6.92 8.32 0.19
CA LEU A 86 7.37 7.34 1.18
C LEU A 86 6.76 5.97 0.92
N SER A 87 5.46 5.90 0.62
CA SER A 87 4.77 4.65 0.29
C SER A 87 5.40 3.96 -0.93
N ILE A 88 5.66 4.72 -2.00
CA ILE A 88 6.36 4.24 -3.20
C ILE A 88 7.78 3.76 -2.85
N SER A 89 8.51 4.53 -2.03
CA SER A 89 9.88 4.21 -1.64
C SER A 89 9.97 2.93 -0.81
N LEU A 90 9.02 2.71 0.11
CA LEU A 90 8.92 1.49 0.90
C LEU A 90 8.69 0.26 0.00
N TYR A 91 7.82 0.39 -1.01
CA TYR A 91 7.64 -0.67 -2.00
C TYR A 91 8.95 -0.96 -2.75
N PHE A 92 9.62 0.08 -3.24
CA PHE A 92 10.90 -0.03 -3.95
C PHE A 92 11.97 -0.74 -3.12
N VAL A 93 12.13 -0.38 -1.84
CA VAL A 93 13.12 -0.99 -0.93
C VAL A 93 12.79 -2.44 -0.60
N GLY A 94 11.50 -2.77 -0.51
CA GLY A 94 11.05 -4.14 -0.25
C GLY A 94 11.14 -5.07 -1.46
N HIS A 95 11.11 -4.52 -2.67
CA HIS A 95 11.14 -5.28 -3.91
C HIS A 95 12.58 -5.65 -4.29
N ARG A 96 12.92 -6.95 -4.21
CA ARG A 96 14.27 -7.47 -4.51
C ARG A 96 14.39 -8.24 -5.83
N SER A 97 13.30 -8.35 -6.58
CA SER A 97 13.24 -9.08 -7.85
C SER A 97 13.64 -8.20 -9.04
N SER A 98 13.79 -8.82 -10.21
CA SER A 98 13.94 -8.11 -11.47
C SER A 98 12.64 -7.39 -11.83
N TRP A 99 12.71 -6.07 -11.93
CA TRP A 99 11.57 -5.21 -12.27
C TRP A 99 10.91 -5.63 -13.58
N ASP A 100 9.62 -5.85 -13.53
CA ASP A 100 8.76 -6.03 -14.69
C ASP A 100 7.74 -4.89 -14.85
N ARG A 101 6.94 -4.95 -15.91
CA ARG A 101 5.92 -3.92 -16.19
C ARG A 101 4.78 -3.93 -15.17
N TRP A 102 4.50 -5.06 -14.55
CA TRP A 102 3.44 -5.23 -13.55
C TRP A 102 3.86 -4.71 -12.18
N ASP A 103 5.15 -4.67 -11.88
CA ASP A 103 5.68 -4.07 -10.65
C ASP A 103 5.37 -2.58 -10.54
N PHE A 104 5.33 -1.86 -11.66
CA PHE A 104 4.87 -0.47 -11.66
C PHE A 104 3.41 -0.35 -11.20
N MET A 105 2.54 -1.27 -11.61
CA MET A 105 1.14 -1.28 -11.15
C MET A 105 1.05 -1.64 -9.68
N ARG A 106 1.80 -2.67 -9.23
CA ARG A 106 1.84 -3.09 -7.82
C ARG A 106 2.37 -1.99 -6.91
N MET A 107 3.36 -1.22 -7.36
CA MET A 107 3.94 -0.08 -6.66
C MET A 107 2.93 1.05 -6.41
N LEU A 108 1.92 1.21 -7.28
CA LEU A 108 0.88 2.22 -7.13
C LEU A 108 -0.24 1.80 -6.17
N ILE A 109 -0.36 0.52 -5.82
CA ILE A 109 -1.44 0.06 -4.94
C ILE A 109 -1.32 0.66 -3.53
N PRO A 110 -0.16 0.60 -2.85
CA PRO A 110 -0.01 1.19 -1.51
C PRO A 110 -0.34 2.70 -1.44
N PRO A 111 0.17 3.58 -2.32
CA PRO A 111 -0.18 5.00 -2.25
C PRO A 111 -1.65 5.27 -2.57
N LEU A 112 -2.26 4.55 -3.53
CA LEU A 112 -3.69 4.70 -3.82
C LEU A 112 -4.58 4.23 -2.66
N ALA A 113 -4.19 3.15 -1.98
CA ALA A 113 -4.86 2.70 -0.77
C ALA A 113 -4.76 3.74 0.35
N PHE A 114 -3.59 4.37 0.53
CA PHE A 114 -3.41 5.48 1.48
C PHE A 114 -4.34 6.67 1.17
N VAL A 115 -4.50 7.04 -0.11
CA VAL A 115 -5.47 8.07 -0.52
C VAL A 115 -6.89 7.66 -0.12
N GLY A 116 -7.29 6.42 -0.41
CA GLY A 116 -8.61 5.91 -0.02
C GLY A 116 -8.85 5.96 1.49
N TRP A 117 -7.88 5.54 2.30
CA TRP A 117 -7.97 5.60 3.76
C TRP A 117 -8.11 7.03 4.30
N THR A 118 -7.37 7.98 3.74
CA THR A 118 -7.44 9.39 4.15
C THR A 118 -8.71 10.09 3.66
N MET A 119 -9.33 9.61 2.58
CA MET A 119 -10.66 10.06 2.14
C MET A 119 -11.77 9.67 3.12
N LEU A 120 -11.71 8.48 3.74
CA LEU A 120 -12.72 7.97 4.68
C LEU A 120 -12.74 8.66 6.05
N GLN A 121 -11.69 9.40 6.37
CA GLN A 121 -11.52 10.08 7.67
C GLN A 121 -11.71 11.59 7.51
N LYS A 122 -12.22 12.24 8.56
CA LYS A 122 -12.34 13.70 8.63
C LYS A 122 -11.05 14.34 9.14
N ALA A 123 -10.81 15.59 8.73
CA ALA A 123 -9.67 16.40 9.17
C ALA A 123 -8.31 15.71 8.94
N THR A 124 -8.14 15.08 7.77
CA THR A 124 -6.90 14.42 7.38
C THR A 124 -6.05 15.28 6.44
N ALA A 125 -4.94 14.70 5.99
CA ALA A 125 -4.09 15.35 5.01
C ALA A 125 -4.73 15.42 3.60
N PHE A 126 -5.72 14.57 3.33
CA PHE A 126 -6.50 14.66 2.11
C PHE A 126 -7.36 15.93 2.08
N ASP A 127 -7.95 16.32 3.21
CA ASP A 127 -8.75 17.56 3.34
C ASP A 127 -7.94 18.81 2.97
N ALA A 128 -6.62 18.79 3.18
CA ALA A 128 -5.77 19.90 2.78
C ALA A 128 -5.58 19.97 1.25
N ILE A 129 -5.58 18.83 0.55
CA ILE A 129 -5.34 18.74 -0.91
C ILE A 129 -6.62 18.97 -1.71
N ALA A 130 -7.74 18.43 -1.26
CA ALA A 130 -9.04 18.52 -1.92
C ALA A 130 -10.13 19.03 -0.96
N PRO A 131 -10.03 20.29 -0.50
CA PRO A 131 -10.95 20.84 0.51
C PRO A 131 -12.40 20.93 0.02
N ASP A 132 -12.60 21.04 -1.29
CA ASP A 132 -13.93 21.23 -1.89
C ASP A 132 -14.69 19.90 -2.09
N LEU A 133 -14.06 18.75 -1.83
CA LEU A 133 -14.68 17.45 -2.02
C LEU A 133 -15.45 17.03 -0.77
N GLY A 134 -16.78 17.07 -0.84
CA GLY A 134 -17.66 16.72 0.27
C GLY A 134 -17.49 15.27 0.76
N GLN A 135 -17.74 15.04 2.06
CA GLN A 135 -17.52 13.73 2.71
C GLN A 135 -18.23 12.58 2.00
N ALA A 136 -19.51 12.74 1.62
CA ALA A 136 -20.26 11.67 0.96
C ALA A 136 -19.63 11.24 -0.37
N SER A 137 -19.08 12.19 -1.14
CA SER A 137 -18.38 11.88 -2.39
C SER A 137 -17.06 11.16 -2.13
N ARG A 138 -16.32 11.59 -1.10
CA ARG A 138 -15.07 10.94 -0.67
C ARG A 138 -15.30 9.50 -0.23
N ASP A 139 -16.32 9.27 0.59
CA ASP A 139 -16.65 7.93 1.09
C ASP A 139 -17.03 7.00 -0.06
N ALA A 140 -17.86 7.47 -0.99
CA ALA A 140 -18.24 6.70 -2.17
C ALA A 140 -17.03 6.34 -3.05
N ILE A 141 -16.18 7.33 -3.36
CA ILE A 141 -14.96 7.13 -4.16
C ILE A 141 -14.01 6.15 -3.46
N ALA A 142 -13.79 6.32 -2.16
CA ALA A 142 -12.89 5.48 -1.39
C ALA A 142 -13.37 4.02 -1.31
N VAL A 143 -14.66 3.79 -1.07
CA VAL A 143 -15.22 2.43 -0.99
C VAL A 143 -15.20 1.74 -2.35
N ILE A 144 -15.65 2.40 -3.41
CA ILE A 144 -15.63 1.84 -4.78
C ILE A 144 -14.18 1.60 -5.21
N GLY A 145 -13.29 2.57 -4.97
CA GLY A 145 -11.87 2.49 -5.27
C GLY A 145 -11.19 1.34 -4.52
N ALA A 146 -11.54 1.11 -3.25
CA ALA A 146 -11.01 0.00 -2.46
C ALA A 146 -11.38 -1.37 -3.05
N VAL A 147 -12.63 -1.55 -3.52
CA VAL A 147 -13.06 -2.78 -4.19
C VAL A 147 -12.28 -3.00 -5.49
N ILE A 148 -12.14 -1.95 -6.31
CA ILE A 148 -11.39 -2.02 -7.57
C ILE A 148 -9.91 -2.36 -7.30
N LEU A 149 -9.28 -1.68 -6.34
CA LEU A 149 -7.89 -1.94 -5.95
C LEU A 149 -7.71 -3.35 -5.40
N ALA A 150 -8.67 -3.87 -4.65
CA ALA A 150 -8.63 -5.25 -4.14
C ALA A 150 -8.62 -6.27 -5.27
N VAL A 151 -9.46 -6.08 -6.29
CA VAL A 151 -9.53 -6.94 -7.48
C VAL A 151 -8.21 -6.86 -8.27
N ILE A 152 -7.69 -5.66 -8.50
CA ILE A 152 -6.42 -5.45 -9.20
C ILE A 152 -5.27 -6.11 -8.44
N ALA A 153 -5.20 -5.92 -7.12
CA ALA A 153 -4.18 -6.54 -6.27
C ALA A 153 -4.24 -8.07 -6.33
N ALA A 154 -5.43 -8.66 -6.27
CA ALA A 154 -5.62 -10.10 -6.37
C ALA A 154 -5.17 -10.63 -7.74
N GLN A 155 -5.51 -9.94 -8.83
CA GLN A 155 -5.09 -10.32 -10.18
C GLN A 155 -3.57 -10.23 -10.35
N LEU A 156 -2.94 -9.18 -9.82
CA LEU A 156 -1.48 -9.01 -9.89
C LEU A 156 -0.73 -10.05 -9.05
N ALA A 157 -1.30 -10.48 -7.92
CA ALA A 157 -0.78 -11.59 -7.12
C ALA A 157 -0.89 -12.93 -7.87
N TYR A 158 -2.01 -13.18 -8.54
CA TYR A 158 -2.18 -14.36 -9.40
C TYR A 158 -1.18 -14.37 -10.56
N GLN A 159 -0.93 -13.22 -11.20
CA GLN A 159 0.08 -13.12 -12.26
C GLN A 159 1.51 -13.34 -11.73
N ALA A 160 1.81 -12.89 -10.50
CA ALA A 160 3.11 -13.15 -9.87
C ALA A 160 3.36 -14.66 -9.72
N ASP A 161 2.34 -15.42 -9.30
CA ASP A 161 2.43 -16.88 -9.12
C ASP A 161 2.64 -17.66 -10.42
N GLN A 162 2.23 -17.10 -11.56
CA GLN A 162 2.32 -17.72 -12.88
C GLN A 162 3.70 -17.48 -13.54
N LYS A 163 4.53 -16.58 -12.98
CA LYS A 163 5.85 -16.24 -13.54
C LYS A 163 6.78 -17.46 -13.38
N LYS A 164 7.39 -17.91 -14.48
CA LYS A 164 8.35 -19.03 -14.43
C LYS A 164 9.65 -18.54 -13.77
N PRO A 165 10.20 -19.27 -12.79
CA PRO A 165 11.48 -18.91 -12.19
C PRO A 165 12.59 -18.96 -13.25
N ILE A 166 13.53 -18.03 -13.17
CA ILE A 166 14.75 -18.04 -13.99
C ILE A 166 15.49 -19.34 -13.68
N PRO A 167 15.89 -20.14 -14.68
CA PRO A 167 16.67 -21.35 -14.44
C PRO A 167 17.92 -20.97 -13.64
N VAL A 168 18.06 -21.51 -12.43
CA VAL A 168 19.31 -21.43 -11.69
C VAL A 168 20.35 -22.12 -12.57
N GLN A 169 21.29 -21.35 -13.11
CA GLN A 169 22.49 -21.94 -13.72
C GLN A 169 23.20 -22.66 -12.58
N LEU A 170 22.99 -23.98 -12.50
CA LEU A 170 23.77 -24.82 -11.62
C LEU A 170 25.24 -24.63 -12.04
N PRO A 171 26.18 -24.42 -11.10
CA PRO A 171 27.59 -24.40 -11.45
C PRO A 171 27.89 -25.69 -12.21
N GLU A 172 28.47 -25.56 -13.41
CA GLU A 172 28.90 -26.70 -14.22
C GLU A 172 29.63 -27.68 -13.30
N ALA A 173 29.13 -28.91 -13.25
CA ALA A 173 29.75 -29.95 -12.45
C ALA A 173 31.22 -30.00 -12.86
N VAL A 174 32.11 -29.63 -11.93
CA VAL A 174 33.55 -29.73 -12.11
C VAL A 174 33.83 -31.19 -12.46
N HIS A 175 34.11 -31.46 -13.73
CA HIS A 175 34.56 -32.76 -14.18
C HIS A 175 35.88 -33.03 -13.45
N GLY A 176 35.82 -33.92 -12.46
CA GLY A 176 37.01 -34.47 -11.84
C GLY A 176 37.64 -35.44 -12.84
N ASP A 177 38.80 -35.07 -13.36
CA ASP A 177 39.76 -35.96 -14.00
C ASP A 177 40.58 -36.73 -12.95
#